data_AF-A0A950GRK1-F1
#
_entry.id   AF-A0A950GRK1-F1
#
_cell.length_a   1.000
_cell.length_b   1.000
_cell.length_c   1.000
_cell.angle_alpha   90.00
_cell.angle_beta   90.00
_cell.angle_gamma   90.00
#
_symmetry.space_group_name_H-M   'P 1'
#
loop_
_entity.id
_entity.type
_entity.pdbx_description
1 polymer ?
#
loop_
_entity_poly.entity_id
_entity_poly.type
_entity_poly.pdbx_seq_one_letter_code
_entity_poly.pdbx_strand_id
1 'polypeptide(L)'
;MSLFAGAADSNLAAEQDGDEKRAAWGHWTSAQWEIAMLEGLDAIPWAKLTPAYGSAEDVPEALRAIAGTERDREKPPVLQIFGTIYHQGTVYEATAYAVPFLIVLAANPHARDRAVILQLLAAIAGGTSYCAVHGNILDSVEFEKQKDKESAWVNQKEPASPF
;
A
#
# COMPACT_ATOMS: atom_id res chain seq x y z
N MET A 1 -34.48 -13.40 55.33
CA MET A 1 -34.99 -14.24 54.22
C MET A 1 -35.83 -13.34 53.31
N SER A 2 -35.18 -12.65 52.38
CA SER A 2 -35.11 -12.92 50.92
C SER A 2 -36.43 -12.59 50.19
N LEU A 3 -36.57 -11.41 49.57
CA LEU A 3 -36.14 -11.01 48.20
C LEU A 3 -36.73 -11.88 47.08
N PHE A 4 -37.53 -11.27 46.21
CA PHE A 4 -37.37 -11.36 44.74
C PHE A 4 -38.02 -10.16 44.04
N ALA A 5 -37.28 -9.60 43.09
CA ALA A 5 -37.64 -8.55 42.15
C ALA A 5 -37.70 -9.15 40.73
N GLY A 6 -38.36 -8.48 39.79
CA GLY A 6 -38.06 -8.65 38.37
C GLY A 6 -39.24 -8.53 37.40
N ALA A 7 -39.27 -7.42 36.66
CA ALA A 7 -39.56 -7.41 35.23
C ALA A 7 -39.05 -6.08 34.66
N ALA A 8 -37.97 -6.14 33.88
CA ALA A 8 -37.49 -5.02 33.06
C ALA A 8 -37.56 -5.45 31.60
N ASP A 9 -37.88 -4.47 30.76
CA ASP A 9 -38.31 -4.58 29.37
C ASP A 9 -37.36 -5.33 28.44
N SER A 10 -37.98 -6.04 27.51
CA SER A 10 -37.38 -6.75 26.39
C SER A 10 -37.20 -5.79 25.21
N ASN A 11 -36.04 -5.16 25.10
CA ASN A 11 -35.61 -4.56 23.83
C ASN A 11 -34.07 -4.38 23.78
N LEU A 12 -33.34 -5.45 23.46
CA LEU A 12 -31.87 -5.45 23.35
C LEU A 12 -31.34 -6.36 22.23
N ALA A 13 -32.21 -6.89 21.36
CA ALA A 13 -31.84 -7.95 20.41
C ALA A 13 -31.56 -7.48 18.97
N ALA A 14 -31.62 -6.18 18.66
CA ALA A 14 -31.48 -5.69 17.28
C ALA A 14 -30.14 -4.96 16.99
N GLU A 15 -29.22 -4.89 17.96
CA GLU A 15 -27.99 -4.08 17.86
C GLU A 15 -26.69 -4.92 17.87
N GLN A 16 -26.78 -6.24 17.64
CA GLN A 16 -25.61 -7.14 17.71
C GLN A 16 -25.03 -7.55 16.34
N ASP A 17 -25.82 -7.50 15.26
CA ASP A 17 -25.38 -7.93 13.91
C ASP A 17 -24.43 -6.92 13.22
N GLY A 18 -24.47 -5.65 13.64
CA GLY A 18 -23.61 -4.60 13.10
C GLY A 18 -22.17 -4.62 13.65
N ASP A 19 -21.99 -5.09 14.88
CA ASP A 19 -20.69 -5.11 15.55
C ASP A 19 -19.89 -6.40 15.28
N GLU A 20 -20.55 -7.53 14.97
CA GLU A 20 -19.85 -8.76 14.58
C GLU A 20 -19.08 -8.64 13.26
N LYS A 21 -19.55 -7.79 12.33
CA LYS A 21 -18.82 -7.49 11.07
C LYS A 21 -17.65 -6.52 11.26
N ARG A 22 -17.60 -5.81 12.38
CA ARG A 22 -16.44 -4.98 12.79
C ARG A 22 -15.35 -5.81 13.45
N ALA A 23 -15.67 -7.01 13.92
CA ALA A 23 -14.77 -7.89 14.67
C ALA A 23 -13.79 -8.73 13.82
N ALA A 24 -13.93 -8.75 12.48
CA ALA A 24 -12.99 -9.46 11.60
C ALA A 24 -11.58 -8.84 11.58
N TRP A 25 -11.44 -7.60 12.04
CA TRP A 25 -10.19 -6.90 12.25
C TRP A 25 -10.25 -6.35 13.67
N GLY A 26 -9.61 -7.03 14.63
CA GLY A 26 -9.74 -6.75 16.07
C GLY A 26 -9.54 -5.29 16.48
N HIS A 27 -9.88 -4.96 17.73
CA HIS A 27 -9.68 -3.62 18.31
C HIS A 27 -8.18 -3.34 18.50
N TRP A 28 -7.51 -2.94 17.42
CA TRP A 28 -6.14 -2.45 17.45
C TRP A 28 -6.12 -1.01 17.94
N THR A 29 -5.23 -0.69 18.87
CA THR A 29 -4.91 0.70 19.20
C THR A 29 -4.17 1.37 18.03
N SER A 30 -4.22 2.71 17.93
CA SER A 30 -3.49 3.45 16.89
C SER A 30 -2.01 3.06 16.80
N ALA A 31 -1.37 2.79 17.94
CA ALA A 31 0.03 2.37 18.01
C ALA A 31 0.27 0.93 17.49
N GLN A 32 -0.67 0.01 17.71
CA GLN A 32 -0.52 -1.35 17.18
C GLN A 32 -0.83 -1.39 15.67
N TRP A 33 -1.73 -0.53 15.21
CA TRP A 33 -1.94 -0.31 13.78
C TRP A 33 -0.67 0.24 13.12
N GLU A 34 -0.04 1.27 13.71
CA GLU A 34 1.23 1.82 13.22
C GLU A 34 2.35 0.78 13.11
N ILE A 35 2.46 -0.17 14.06
CA ILE A 35 3.45 -1.25 14.03
C ILE A 35 3.10 -2.31 12.97
N ALA A 36 1.82 -2.68 12.81
CA ALA A 36 1.38 -3.67 11.84
C ALA A 36 1.40 -3.16 10.39
N MET A 37 1.21 -1.85 10.16
CA MET A 37 1.06 -1.28 8.81
C MET A 37 2.29 -1.44 7.91
N LEU A 38 3.49 -1.42 8.51
CA LEU A 38 4.76 -1.41 7.77
C LEU A 38 5.65 -2.61 8.14
N GLU A 39 5.05 -3.69 8.65
CA GLU A 39 5.77 -4.93 8.94
C GLU A 39 6.44 -5.47 7.66
N GLY A 40 7.70 -5.88 7.77
CA GLY A 40 8.49 -6.38 6.63
C GLY A 40 9.03 -5.31 5.68
N LEU A 41 8.74 -4.02 5.89
CA LEU A 41 9.20 -2.94 5.02
C LEU A 41 10.73 -2.91 4.86
N ASP A 42 11.47 -3.11 5.96
CA ASP A 42 12.94 -3.08 5.98
C ASP A 42 13.60 -4.38 5.48
N ALA A 43 12.82 -5.46 5.33
CA ALA A 43 13.34 -6.73 4.81
C ALA A 43 13.46 -6.70 3.27
N ILE A 44 12.75 -5.78 2.62
CA ILE A 44 12.77 -5.63 1.16
C ILE A 44 14.08 -4.97 0.74
N PRO A 45 14.82 -5.52 -0.24
CA PRO A 45 16.08 -4.95 -0.69
C PRO A 45 15.85 -3.77 -1.66
N TRP A 46 15.26 -2.67 -1.18
CA TRP A 46 14.83 -1.52 -1.98
C TRP A 46 15.90 -1.00 -2.95
N ALA A 47 17.16 -0.91 -2.52
CA ALA A 47 18.30 -0.50 -3.36
C ALA A 47 18.53 -1.37 -4.61
N LYS A 48 18.00 -2.60 -4.62
CA LYS A 48 18.13 -3.55 -5.74
C LYS A 48 16.92 -3.56 -6.67
N LEU A 49 15.80 -2.96 -6.25
CA LEU A 49 14.58 -2.92 -7.04
C LEU A 49 14.72 -1.90 -8.16
N THR A 50 14.09 -2.17 -9.29
CA THR A 50 14.01 -1.21 -10.39
C THR A 50 12.95 -0.13 -10.11
N PRO A 51 13.30 1.17 -10.00
CA PRO A 51 12.35 2.27 -9.99
C PRO A 51 12.18 2.88 -11.40
N ALA A 52 11.32 3.89 -11.51
CA ALA A 52 11.20 4.72 -12.71
C ALA A 52 12.46 5.57 -12.94
N TYR A 53 12.95 6.22 -11.89
CA TYR A 53 14.15 7.04 -11.88
C TYR A 53 14.89 6.87 -10.56
N GLY A 54 16.21 7.06 -10.60
CA GLY A 54 17.04 7.10 -9.39
C GLY A 54 17.10 5.76 -8.65
N SER A 55 16.95 5.84 -7.33
CA SER A 55 16.98 4.70 -6.40
C SER A 55 15.62 4.54 -5.73
N ALA A 56 15.25 3.30 -5.37
CA ALA A 56 14.07 3.05 -4.55
C ALA A 56 14.37 3.09 -3.03
N GLU A 57 15.60 3.43 -2.62
CA GLU A 57 16.01 3.53 -1.21
C GLU A 57 15.20 4.54 -0.38
N ASP A 58 14.62 5.54 -1.01
CA ASP A 58 13.81 6.57 -0.34
C ASP A 58 12.35 6.11 -0.11
N VAL A 59 11.93 5.00 -0.74
CA VAL A 59 10.54 4.50 -0.66
C VAL A 59 10.12 4.14 0.77
N PRO A 60 10.95 3.45 1.58
CA PRO A 60 10.60 3.15 2.98
C PRO A 60 10.37 4.40 3.83
N GLU A 61 11.21 5.43 3.68
CA GLU A 61 11.06 6.67 4.44
C GLU A 61 9.77 7.39 4.04
N ALA A 62 9.46 7.44 2.76
CA ALA A 62 8.21 8.03 2.30
C ALA A 62 6.98 7.24 2.77
N LEU A 63 7.01 5.90 2.77
CA LEU A 63 5.91 5.08 3.32
C LEU A 63 5.70 5.35 4.81
N ARG A 64 6.79 5.50 5.59
CA ARG A 64 6.71 5.94 7.00
C ARG A 64 6.16 7.35 7.14
N ALA A 65 6.56 8.26 6.26
CA ALA A 65 6.04 9.61 6.25
C ALA A 65 4.53 9.62 5.99
N ILE A 66 4.03 8.82 5.03
CA ILE A 66 2.59 8.67 4.76
C ILE A 66 1.85 8.10 6.00
N ALA A 67 2.46 7.15 6.71
CA ALA A 67 1.89 6.58 7.93
C ALA A 67 1.87 7.57 9.11
N GLY A 68 2.84 8.49 9.16
CA GLY A 68 3.02 9.44 10.25
C GLY A 68 1.85 10.43 10.44
N THR A 69 1.72 10.94 11.66
CA THR A 69 0.62 11.84 12.08
C THR A 69 0.92 13.33 11.91
N GLU A 70 2.11 13.68 11.43
CA GLU A 70 2.55 15.07 11.26
C GLU A 70 1.63 15.82 10.29
N ARG A 71 1.13 16.98 10.74
CA ARG A 71 0.10 17.73 10.00
C ARG A 71 0.64 18.94 9.24
N ASP A 72 1.85 19.39 9.52
CA ASP A 72 2.42 20.57 8.86
C ASP A 72 3.41 20.14 7.78
N ARG A 73 2.87 19.75 6.62
CA ARG A 73 3.65 19.44 5.42
C ARG A 73 3.11 20.23 4.24
N GLU A 74 4.01 20.80 3.45
CA GLU A 74 3.66 21.58 2.25
C GLU A 74 3.06 20.70 1.14
N LYS A 75 3.50 19.44 1.04
CA LYS A 75 3.01 18.46 0.05
C LYS A 75 2.81 17.07 0.68
N PRO A 76 1.83 16.28 0.20
CA PRO A 76 1.66 14.89 0.61
C PRO A 76 2.93 14.06 0.31
N PRO A 77 3.47 13.28 1.26
CA PRO A 77 4.68 12.47 1.02
C PRO A 77 4.49 11.44 -0.09
N VAL A 78 3.27 10.97 -0.33
CA VAL A 78 2.95 10.08 -1.46
C VAL A 78 3.32 10.68 -2.82
N LEU A 79 3.29 12.02 -2.96
CA LEU A 79 3.74 12.68 -4.20
C LEU A 79 5.25 12.60 -4.39
N GLN A 80 6.03 12.39 -3.32
CA GLN A 80 7.49 12.26 -3.40
C GLN A 80 7.88 10.93 -4.04
N ILE A 81 7.14 9.86 -3.76
CA ILE A 81 7.41 8.53 -4.35
C ILE A 81 6.60 8.25 -5.60
N PHE A 82 5.56 9.03 -5.90
CA PHE A 82 4.72 8.82 -7.09
C PHE A 82 5.60 8.61 -8.32
N GLY A 83 6.49 9.57 -8.63
CA GLY A 83 7.38 9.49 -9.78
C GLY A 83 8.52 8.46 -9.68
N THR A 84 8.76 7.88 -8.51
CA THR A 84 9.76 6.82 -8.28
C THR A 84 9.18 5.46 -8.56
N ILE A 85 7.95 5.20 -8.11
CA ILE A 85 7.29 3.89 -8.22
C ILE A 85 6.22 3.85 -9.30
N TYR A 86 5.92 4.93 -9.99
CA TYR A 86 4.97 4.94 -11.11
C TYR A 86 5.22 6.15 -12.00
N HIS A 87 5.31 5.95 -13.30
CA HIS A 87 5.55 7.08 -14.20
C HIS A 87 4.92 6.84 -15.57
N GLN A 88 4.15 7.82 -16.05
CA GLN A 88 3.57 7.84 -17.41
C GLN A 88 2.81 6.56 -17.83
N GLY A 89 2.17 5.86 -16.90
CA GLY A 89 1.46 4.61 -17.20
C GLY A 89 2.29 3.34 -16.99
N THR A 90 3.57 3.47 -16.60
CA THR A 90 4.46 2.34 -16.37
C THR A 90 4.48 1.91 -14.91
N VAL A 91 4.36 0.60 -14.69
CA VAL A 91 4.68 -0.06 -13.42
C VAL A 91 6.09 -0.64 -13.47
N TYR A 92 6.78 -0.58 -12.34
CA TYR A 92 8.14 -1.01 -12.13
C TYR A 92 8.19 -2.07 -11.03
N GLU A 93 9.34 -2.72 -10.87
CA GLU A 93 9.54 -3.70 -9.79
C GLU A 93 9.27 -3.08 -8.42
N ALA A 94 9.81 -1.88 -8.14
CA ALA A 94 9.55 -1.15 -6.90
C ALA A 94 8.06 -0.85 -6.67
N THR A 95 7.25 -0.71 -7.73
CA THR A 95 5.79 -0.56 -7.64
C THR A 95 5.18 -1.77 -6.97
N ALA A 96 5.52 -2.97 -7.45
CA ALA A 96 4.94 -4.21 -6.95
C ALA A 96 5.19 -4.39 -5.44
N TYR A 97 6.39 -4.02 -4.97
CA TYR A 97 6.74 -4.06 -3.55
C TYR A 97 6.07 -2.98 -2.70
N ALA A 98 5.78 -1.81 -3.26
CA ALA A 98 5.13 -0.71 -2.53
C ALA A 98 3.61 -0.90 -2.39
N VAL A 99 2.96 -1.57 -3.35
CA VAL A 99 1.48 -1.71 -3.40
C VAL A 99 0.86 -2.27 -2.13
N PRO A 100 1.37 -3.35 -1.50
CA PRO A 100 0.77 -3.88 -0.27
C PRO A 100 0.71 -2.84 0.86
N PHE A 101 1.79 -2.08 1.06
CA PHE A 101 1.83 -1.01 2.06
C PHE A 101 0.87 0.12 1.73
N LEU A 102 0.76 0.52 0.45
CA LEU A 102 -0.20 1.52 0.01
C LEU A 102 -1.65 1.08 0.24
N ILE A 103 -1.97 -0.20 0.01
CA ILE A 103 -3.30 -0.77 0.28
C ILE A 103 -3.61 -0.68 1.78
N VAL A 104 -2.67 -1.12 2.62
CA VAL A 104 -2.81 -1.07 4.08
C VAL A 104 -3.01 0.38 4.53
N LEU A 105 -2.18 1.31 4.05
CA LEU A 105 -2.29 2.75 4.33
C LEU A 105 -3.64 3.34 3.88
N ALA A 106 -4.16 2.94 2.72
CA ALA A 106 -5.47 3.37 2.23
C ALA A 106 -6.65 2.78 3.01
N ALA A 107 -6.46 1.64 3.68
CA ALA A 107 -7.49 1.01 4.49
C ALA A 107 -7.77 1.80 5.78
N ASN A 108 -6.84 2.62 6.26
CA ASN A 108 -7.06 3.51 7.40
C ASN A 108 -8.02 4.67 7.02
N PRO A 109 -9.26 4.71 7.54
CA PRO A 109 -10.23 5.76 7.20
C PRO A 109 -9.82 7.15 7.71
N HIS A 110 -8.86 7.22 8.63
CA HIS A 110 -8.34 8.47 9.21
C HIS A 110 -7.02 8.93 8.58
N ALA A 111 -6.47 8.19 7.60
CA ALA A 111 -5.28 8.63 6.89
C ALA A 111 -5.57 9.92 6.11
N ARG A 112 -4.80 10.98 6.41
CA ARG A 112 -4.97 12.30 5.79
C ARG A 112 -4.88 12.24 4.27
N ASP A 113 -3.88 11.52 3.76
CA ASP A 113 -3.59 11.43 2.33
C ASP A 113 -4.31 10.26 1.65
N ARG A 114 -5.31 9.66 2.30
CA ARG A 114 -6.04 8.49 1.80
C ARG A 114 -6.54 8.66 0.37
N ALA A 115 -7.09 9.83 0.04
CA ALA A 115 -7.57 10.11 -1.32
C ALA A 115 -6.44 10.07 -2.36
N VAL A 116 -5.25 10.56 -2.01
CA VAL A 116 -4.09 10.59 -2.90
C VAL A 116 -3.48 9.20 -3.03
N ILE A 117 -3.44 8.42 -1.95
CA ILE A 117 -3.01 7.01 -1.98
C ILE A 117 -3.93 6.19 -2.90
N LEU A 118 -5.26 6.37 -2.78
CA LEU A 118 -6.22 5.69 -3.64
C LEU A 118 -6.09 6.11 -5.12
N GLN A 119 -5.80 7.38 -5.40
CA GLN A 119 -5.51 7.84 -6.76
C GLN A 119 -4.26 7.17 -7.34
N LEU A 120 -3.19 7.04 -6.55
CA LEU A 120 -1.98 6.33 -6.96
C LEU A 120 -2.27 4.84 -7.20
N LEU A 121 -2.98 4.17 -6.30
CA LEU A 121 -3.37 2.76 -6.48
C LEU A 121 -4.22 2.57 -7.74
N ALA A 122 -5.15 3.48 -8.03
CA ALA A 122 -5.94 3.45 -9.25
C ALA A 122 -5.07 3.64 -10.51
N ALA A 123 -4.08 4.54 -10.45
CA ALA A 123 -3.13 4.73 -11.55
C ALA A 123 -2.27 3.49 -11.78
N ILE A 124 -1.75 2.87 -10.71
CA ILE A 124 -0.98 1.62 -10.77
C ILE A 124 -1.83 0.48 -11.37
N ALA A 125 -3.10 0.36 -10.95
CA ALA A 125 -4.00 -0.68 -11.47
C ALA A 125 -4.30 -0.54 -12.97
N GLY A 126 -4.24 0.68 -13.51
CA GLY A 126 -4.35 0.96 -14.94
C GLY A 126 -3.00 0.96 -15.68
N GLY A 127 -1.89 0.77 -14.97
CA GLY A 127 -0.55 0.80 -15.54
C GLY A 127 -0.18 -0.48 -16.29
N THR A 128 0.91 -0.42 -17.05
CA THR A 128 1.41 -1.51 -17.88
C THR A 128 2.94 -1.51 -17.92
N SER A 129 3.55 -2.39 -18.73
CA SER A 129 5.00 -2.51 -18.83
C SER A 129 5.64 -1.31 -19.55
N TYR A 130 6.92 -1.06 -19.28
CA TYR A 130 7.71 -0.06 -19.98
C TYR A 130 7.72 -0.34 -21.48
N CYS A 131 7.89 -1.60 -21.89
CA CYS A 131 7.88 -1.97 -23.32
C CYS A 131 6.55 -1.61 -23.99
N ALA A 132 5.41 -1.72 -23.30
CA ALA A 132 4.12 -1.35 -23.85
C ALA A 132 3.93 0.18 -23.96
N VAL A 133 4.45 0.95 -22.99
CA VAL A 133 4.33 2.42 -22.98
C VAL A 133 5.35 3.10 -23.91
N HIS A 134 6.60 2.62 -23.89
CA HIS A 134 7.77 3.28 -24.45
C HIS A 134 8.47 2.47 -25.53
N GLY A 135 7.94 1.32 -25.95
CA GLY A 135 8.62 0.47 -26.95
C GLY A 135 8.84 1.15 -28.31
N ASN A 136 8.09 2.21 -28.61
CA ASN A 136 8.24 2.99 -29.85
C ASN A 136 9.48 3.91 -29.87
N ILE A 137 10.11 4.17 -28.73
CA ILE A 137 11.33 4.98 -28.63
C ILE A 137 12.60 4.14 -28.51
N LEU A 138 12.47 2.82 -28.43
CA LEU A 138 13.58 1.88 -28.33
C LEU A 138 13.91 1.28 -29.70
N ASP A 139 15.19 1.02 -29.94
CA ASP A 139 15.57 0.12 -31.03
C ASP A 139 15.28 -1.36 -30.68
N SER A 140 15.45 -2.27 -31.63
CA SER A 140 15.15 -3.69 -31.41
C SER A 140 16.00 -4.34 -30.33
N VAL A 141 17.25 -3.91 -30.16
CA VAL A 141 18.17 -4.47 -29.16
C VAL A 141 17.83 -3.94 -27.77
N GLU A 142 17.54 -2.64 -27.66
CA GLU A 142 17.10 -2.00 -26.42
C GLU A 142 15.74 -2.53 -25.96
N PHE A 143 14.81 -2.74 -26.89
CA PHE A 143 13.51 -3.33 -26.60
C PHE A 143 13.64 -4.73 -26.00
N GLU A 144 14.43 -5.60 -26.61
CA GLU A 144 14.64 -6.95 -26.11
C GLU A 144 15.31 -6.95 -24.73
N LYS A 145 16.32 -6.09 -24.52
CA LYS A 145 16.96 -5.92 -23.19
C LYS A 145 15.96 -5.46 -22.13
N GLN A 146 15.11 -4.50 -22.46
CA GLN A 146 14.12 -3.99 -21.51
C GLN A 146 13.05 -5.05 -21.20
N LYS A 147 12.58 -5.78 -22.22
CA LYS A 147 11.64 -6.89 -22.04
C LYS A 147 12.22 -8.00 -21.16
N ASP A 148 13.50 -8.34 -21.34
CA ASP A 148 14.19 -9.33 -20.53
C ASP A 148 14.33 -8.87 -19.08
N LYS A 149 14.68 -7.59 -18.87
CA LYS A 149 14.71 -6.97 -17.53
C LYS A 149 13.35 -7.06 -16.84
N GLU A 150 12.27 -6.75 -17.56
CA GLU A 150 10.91 -6.81 -17.02
C GLU A 150 10.48 -8.25 -16.70
N SER A 151 10.75 -9.16 -17.63
CA SER A 151 10.43 -10.57 -17.45
C SER A 151 11.21 -11.20 -16.30
N ALA A 152 12.42 -10.72 -16.00
CA ALA A 152 13.25 -11.25 -14.93
C ALA A 152 12.60 -11.05 -13.55
N TRP A 153 12.07 -9.86 -13.23
CA TRP A 153 11.42 -9.62 -11.94
C TRP A 153 9.99 -10.16 -11.89
N VAL A 154 9.26 -10.19 -13.01
CA VAL A 154 7.91 -10.80 -13.07
C VAL A 154 7.97 -12.32 -12.84
N ASN A 155 8.99 -12.98 -13.38
CA ASN A 155 9.12 -14.44 -13.29
C ASN A 155 9.91 -14.93 -12.07
N GLN A 156 10.39 -14.03 -11.20
CA GLN A 156 10.97 -14.44 -9.92
C GLN A 156 9.90 -15.17 -9.09
N LYS A 157 10.14 -16.46 -8.81
CA LYS A 157 9.20 -17.36 -8.13
C LYS A 157 9.31 -17.39 -6.61
N GLU A 158 10.15 -16.56 -5.99
CA GLU A 158 10.31 -16.57 -4.53
C GLU A 158 9.48 -15.49 -3.83
N PRO A 159 8.81 -15.82 -2.71
CA PRO A 159 7.88 -14.92 -2.05
C PRO A 159 8.68 -13.87 -1.27
N ALA A 160 8.86 -12.69 -1.87
CA ALA A 160 9.22 -11.50 -1.10
C ALA A 160 7.97 -10.64 -0.79
N SER A 161 6.80 -11.29 -0.69
CA SER A 161 5.65 -10.75 0.01
C SER A 161 5.59 -11.42 1.39
N PRO A 162 5.77 -10.69 2.49
CA PRO A 162 5.45 -11.19 3.82
C PRO A 162 3.94 -11.25 4.09
N PHE A 163 3.11 -10.84 3.11
CA PHE A 163 1.66 -11.02 3.12
C PHE A 163 1.27 -12.32 2.44
#